data_AF-A0A810Q1U9-F1
#
_entry.id   AF-A0A810Q1U9-F1
#
_cell.length_a   1.000
_cell.length_b   1.000
_cell.length_c   1.000
_cell.angle_alpha   90.00
_cell.angle_beta   90.00
_cell.angle_gamma   90.00
#
_symmetry.space_group_name_H-M   'P 1'
#
loop_
_entity.id
_entity.type
_entity.pdbx_description
1 polymer ?
#
loop_
_entity_poly.entity_id
_entity_poly.type
_entity_poly.pdbx_seq_one_letter_code
_entity_poly.pdbx_strand_id
1 'polypeptide(L)'
;MAQPQEFPFNIMDVAELLHLHIRRRQADSVYADCPICGDKRGKMNINFAKNLWRCNYCNEGGGMLSLYGKVYGISNSEAYREICDTLQNGLTAPEYTVKELPEQTAIEQSVLASPQEIHQTFSMLLELLTLTSQHRKHLREVRGLSDEQIERLGYKSTPPFYLCRSLAQKLRSRGCKVEGVPGFYVGKDDKWTVNFNSVTAGIIIPAKSIDGMIRGAQIRLDTPIRDQESDPDKSGTKYLWLSSASKKRGVSSGSPVHFVGDPFARVVYVTEGLLKADVAHFLMDRSFAATAGANNVNKLDMLFALLSANGTEVIIEAEDMDKYHNAAVSKGASKIYLMARSHGLECRRLTWDPNYKGIDDWQLAMRQKKEQRDVSQMNFRTRFVCGLCSFDAISEEIAAWHERNTGSSTLHDHLGLSEQEYARFLRDGDAALEQYLLSLRAQQYFRIYQPDVSEGKAADFAFGGIRALQKAGYEQPPASEYALVYEGTLVCEVQQDNAIRLKLVAARYSGELPADYHGRSVSPSTVIEFFDENGRRYFYCDGNDKFLPVKFSPKLAKDKRERH
;
A
#
# COMPACT_ATOMS: atom_id res chain seq x y z
N MET A 1 -12.57 0.98 -29.92
CA MET A 1 -13.51 1.63 -28.98
C MET A 1 -14.65 0.67 -28.75
N ALA A 2 -14.72 0.02 -27.60
CA ALA A 2 -15.89 -0.77 -27.25
C ALA A 2 -17.02 0.21 -26.97
N GLN A 3 -18.13 0.12 -27.71
CA GLN A 3 -19.36 0.82 -27.34
C GLN A 3 -19.71 0.44 -25.90
N PRO A 4 -20.26 1.37 -25.09
CA PRO A 4 -20.85 0.97 -23.82
C PRO A 4 -21.89 -0.11 -24.11
N GLN A 5 -21.76 -1.26 -23.47
CA GLN A 5 -22.69 -2.37 -23.61
C GLN A 5 -24.05 -1.86 -23.11
N GLU A 6 -24.91 -1.46 -24.04
CA GLU A 6 -26.26 -1.01 -23.74
C GLU A 6 -27.06 -2.26 -23.40
N PHE A 7 -27.34 -2.44 -22.11
CA PHE A 7 -28.14 -3.56 -21.65
C PHE A 7 -29.61 -3.32 -22.04
N PRO A 8 -30.34 -4.35 -22.48
CA PRO A 8 -31.74 -4.22 -22.89
C PRO A 8 -32.71 -4.02 -21.69
N PHE A 9 -32.17 -3.95 -20.48
CA PHE A 9 -32.90 -3.76 -19.22
C PHE A 9 -32.00 -3.04 -18.20
N ASN A 10 -32.63 -2.51 -17.15
CA ASN A 10 -32.01 -1.80 -16.05
C ASN A 10 -32.29 -2.48 -14.70
N ILE A 11 -31.71 -1.94 -13.62
CA ILE A 11 -31.83 -2.54 -12.30
C ILE A 11 -33.25 -2.53 -11.72
N MET A 12 -34.12 -1.61 -12.16
CA MET A 12 -35.53 -1.59 -11.74
C MET A 12 -36.31 -2.73 -12.40
N ASP A 13 -36.00 -3.07 -13.65
CA ASP A 13 -36.60 -4.23 -14.32
C ASP A 13 -36.24 -5.52 -13.56
N VAL A 14 -34.99 -5.63 -13.09
CA VAL A 14 -34.55 -6.73 -12.22
C VAL A 14 -35.26 -6.71 -10.86
N ALA A 15 -35.45 -5.54 -10.27
CA ALA A 15 -36.18 -5.41 -9.00
C ALA A 15 -37.66 -5.80 -9.12
N GLU A 16 -38.27 -5.51 -10.27
CA GLU A 16 -39.65 -5.88 -10.59
C GLU A 16 -39.78 -7.39 -10.86
N LEU A 17 -38.86 -7.97 -11.62
CA LEU A 17 -38.76 -9.42 -11.84
C LEU A 17 -38.64 -10.20 -10.52
N LEU A 18 -37.86 -9.67 -9.58
CA LEU A 18 -37.70 -10.25 -8.24
C LEU A 18 -38.84 -9.88 -7.28
N HIS A 19 -39.87 -9.16 -7.74
CA HIS A 19 -41.00 -8.69 -6.94
C HIS A 19 -40.57 -8.00 -5.62
N LEU A 20 -39.50 -7.20 -5.67
CA LEU A 20 -38.96 -6.57 -4.49
C LEU A 20 -39.92 -5.54 -3.92
N HIS A 21 -40.21 -5.67 -2.62
CA HIS A 21 -41.09 -4.73 -1.95
C HIS A 21 -40.38 -3.40 -1.67
N ILE A 22 -40.77 -2.36 -2.42
CA ILE A 22 -40.21 -1.01 -2.30
C ILE A 22 -40.87 -0.29 -1.12
N ARG A 23 -40.06 0.10 -0.13
CA ARG A 23 -40.50 0.79 1.09
C ARG A 23 -40.48 2.31 0.95
N ARG A 24 -39.50 2.86 0.22
CA ARG A 24 -39.32 4.32 0.08
C ARG A 24 -38.68 4.66 -1.27
N ARG A 25 -39.16 5.73 -1.91
CA ARG A 25 -38.60 6.25 -3.16
C ARG A 25 -37.83 7.55 -2.94
N GLN A 26 -36.77 7.76 -3.72
CA GLN A 26 -35.98 8.99 -3.83
C GLN A 26 -35.84 9.37 -5.30
N ALA A 27 -35.19 10.51 -5.57
CA ALA A 27 -35.07 11.06 -6.92
C ALA A 27 -34.34 10.12 -7.91
N ASP A 28 -33.29 9.42 -7.46
CA ASP A 28 -32.44 8.55 -8.28
C ASP A 28 -32.29 7.12 -7.72
N SER A 29 -33.01 6.81 -6.64
CA SER A 29 -32.92 5.50 -5.97
C SER A 29 -34.20 5.10 -5.23
N VAL A 30 -34.31 3.82 -4.91
CA VAL A 30 -35.35 3.29 -4.03
C VAL A 30 -34.74 2.50 -2.88
N TYR A 31 -35.46 2.43 -1.77
CA TYR A 31 -35.14 1.57 -0.65
C TYR A 31 -36.15 0.42 -0.59
N ALA A 32 -35.65 -0.81 -0.63
CA ALA A 32 -36.43 -2.03 -0.71
C ALA A 32 -36.02 -3.04 0.37
N ASP A 33 -36.85 -4.05 0.56
CA ASP A 33 -36.54 -5.21 1.37
C ASP A 33 -35.44 -6.05 0.68
N CYS A 34 -34.50 -6.60 1.44
CA CYS A 34 -33.34 -7.30 0.87
C CYS A 34 -33.66 -8.76 0.57
N PRO A 35 -33.60 -9.23 -0.70
CA PRO A 35 -33.90 -10.62 -1.04
C PRO A 35 -32.80 -11.59 -0.62
N ILE A 36 -31.59 -11.09 -0.33
CA ILE A 36 -30.43 -11.91 0.05
C ILE A 36 -30.43 -12.28 1.53
N CYS A 37 -30.76 -11.32 2.39
CA CYS A 37 -30.70 -11.50 3.84
C CYS A 37 -32.06 -11.40 4.55
N GLY A 38 -33.14 -11.14 3.81
CA GLY A 38 -34.50 -11.08 4.34
C GLY A 38 -34.83 -9.84 5.17
N ASP A 39 -33.96 -8.82 5.23
CA ASP A 39 -34.27 -7.58 5.98
C ASP A 39 -35.48 -6.86 5.36
N LYS A 40 -36.54 -6.70 6.16
CA LYS A 40 -37.83 -6.07 5.75
C LYS A 40 -37.97 -4.59 6.14
N ARG A 41 -36.88 -3.95 6.57
CA ARG A 41 -36.88 -2.57 7.10
C ARG A 41 -36.52 -1.54 6.02
N GLY A 42 -36.48 -1.93 4.75
CA GLY A 42 -36.10 -1.03 3.65
C GLY A 42 -34.66 -0.53 3.76
N LYS A 43 -33.70 -1.35 4.19
CA LYS A 43 -32.28 -0.94 4.32
C LYS A 43 -31.44 -1.22 3.08
N MET A 44 -32.00 -1.86 2.06
CA MET A 44 -31.34 -2.05 0.77
C MET A 44 -31.64 -0.88 -0.15
N ASN A 45 -30.59 -0.18 -0.59
CA ASN A 45 -30.71 0.90 -1.58
C ASN A 45 -30.46 0.32 -2.99
N ILE A 46 -31.33 0.66 -3.93
CA ILE A 46 -31.22 0.37 -5.36
C ILE A 46 -31.16 1.74 -6.07
N ASN A 47 -30.00 2.08 -6.63
CA ASN A 47 -29.80 3.29 -7.40
C ASN A 47 -29.97 3.00 -8.89
N PHE A 48 -31.07 3.50 -9.47
CA PHE A 48 -31.45 3.23 -10.86
C PHE A 48 -30.77 4.16 -11.86
N ALA A 49 -30.17 5.28 -11.41
CA ALA A 49 -29.30 6.08 -12.27
C ALA A 49 -27.95 5.40 -12.53
N LYS A 50 -27.47 4.57 -11.60
CA LYS A 50 -26.15 3.89 -11.67
C LYS A 50 -26.24 2.39 -11.91
N ASN A 51 -27.44 1.81 -11.95
CA ASN A 51 -27.68 0.36 -12.00
C ASN A 51 -26.93 -0.42 -10.90
N LEU A 52 -26.91 0.13 -9.69
CA LEU A 52 -26.23 -0.43 -8.53
C LEU A 52 -27.18 -0.66 -7.36
N TRP A 53 -26.90 -1.68 -6.56
CA TRP A 53 -27.59 -1.90 -5.29
C TRP A 53 -26.60 -2.17 -4.17
N ARG A 54 -27.03 -1.85 -2.94
CA ARG A 54 -26.31 -2.20 -1.72
C ARG A 54 -27.26 -2.35 -0.55
N CYS A 55 -27.14 -3.47 0.16
CA CYS A 55 -27.82 -3.68 1.43
C CYS A 55 -26.97 -3.13 2.58
N ASN A 56 -27.52 -2.18 3.34
CA ASN A 56 -26.82 -1.65 4.52
C ASN A 56 -26.87 -2.59 5.73
N TYR A 57 -27.59 -3.72 5.62
CA TYR A 57 -27.69 -4.72 6.69
C TYR A 57 -26.66 -5.85 6.49
N CYS A 58 -26.73 -6.60 5.38
CA CYS A 58 -25.77 -7.68 5.11
C CYS A 58 -24.52 -7.22 4.36
N ASN A 59 -24.42 -5.93 4.00
CA ASN A 59 -23.30 -5.33 3.27
C ASN A 59 -23.06 -5.88 1.84
N GLU A 60 -23.91 -6.80 1.37
CA GLU A 60 -23.93 -7.26 -0.02
C GLU A 60 -24.32 -6.12 -0.98
N GLY A 61 -23.79 -6.18 -2.19
CA GLY A 61 -24.08 -5.19 -3.23
C GLY A 61 -23.39 -5.51 -4.55
N GLY A 62 -23.72 -4.73 -5.57
CA GLY A 62 -23.15 -4.85 -6.91
C GLY A 62 -24.05 -4.25 -7.97
N GLY A 63 -23.89 -4.71 -9.21
CA GLY A 63 -24.73 -4.29 -10.35
C GLY A 63 -26.04 -5.06 -10.45
N MET A 64 -26.85 -4.73 -11.45
CA MET A 64 -28.15 -5.39 -11.68
C MET A 64 -28.06 -6.90 -11.90
N LEU A 65 -27.08 -7.39 -12.67
CA LEU A 65 -26.88 -8.83 -12.88
C LEU A 65 -26.49 -9.56 -11.60
N SER A 66 -25.70 -8.90 -10.74
CA SER A 66 -25.28 -9.51 -9.48
C SER A 66 -26.39 -9.50 -8.43
N LEU A 67 -27.43 -8.67 -8.58
CA LEU A 67 -28.63 -8.76 -7.74
C LEU A 67 -29.35 -10.08 -8.00
N TYR A 68 -29.73 -10.32 -9.26
CA TYR A 68 -30.41 -11.55 -9.68
C TYR A 68 -29.53 -12.78 -9.46
N GLY A 69 -28.26 -12.73 -9.88
CA GLY A 69 -27.32 -13.83 -9.71
C GLY A 69 -27.11 -14.23 -8.25
N LYS A 70 -27.10 -13.27 -7.31
CA LYS A 70 -27.00 -13.58 -5.88
C LYS A 70 -28.29 -14.14 -5.28
N VAL A 71 -29.47 -13.78 -5.81
CA VAL A 71 -30.74 -14.36 -5.37
C VAL A 71 -30.82 -15.84 -5.75
N TYR A 72 -30.43 -16.18 -6.97
CA TYR A 72 -30.55 -17.55 -7.50
C TYR A 72 -29.25 -18.38 -7.39
N GLY A 73 -28.14 -17.79 -6.95
CA GLY A 73 -26.86 -18.49 -6.82
C GLY A 73 -26.18 -18.81 -8.16
N ILE A 74 -26.43 -18.00 -9.19
CA ILE A 74 -25.93 -18.20 -10.56
C ILE A 74 -24.94 -17.10 -10.97
N SER A 75 -24.15 -17.35 -12.02
CA SER A 75 -23.18 -16.38 -12.53
C SER A 75 -23.85 -15.16 -13.20
N ASN A 76 -23.12 -14.06 -13.37
CA ASN A 76 -23.65 -12.87 -14.06
C ASN A 76 -24.03 -13.16 -15.53
N SER A 77 -23.32 -14.06 -16.21
CA SER A 77 -23.63 -14.49 -17.58
C SER A 77 -24.93 -15.30 -17.65
N GLU A 78 -25.17 -16.18 -16.66
CA GLU A 78 -26.41 -16.93 -16.56
C GLU A 78 -27.57 -16.01 -16.18
N ALA A 79 -27.37 -15.11 -15.22
CA ALA A 79 -28.34 -14.09 -14.85
C ALA A 79 -28.73 -13.21 -16.04
N TYR A 80 -27.77 -12.77 -16.86
CA TYR A 80 -28.06 -11.98 -18.06
C TYR A 80 -28.96 -12.74 -19.03
N ARG A 81 -28.67 -14.03 -19.27
CA ARG A 81 -29.45 -14.86 -20.19
C ARG A 81 -30.87 -15.10 -19.65
N GLU A 82 -31.01 -15.43 -18.37
CA GLU A 82 -32.32 -15.68 -17.75
C GLU A 82 -33.19 -14.42 -17.68
N ILE A 83 -32.60 -13.26 -17.35
CA ILE A 83 -33.32 -11.98 -17.33
C ILE A 83 -33.80 -11.63 -18.75
N CYS A 84 -32.94 -11.76 -19.77
CA CYS A 84 -33.33 -11.56 -21.17
C CYS A 84 -34.47 -12.49 -21.58
N ASP A 85 -34.36 -13.79 -21.30
CA ASP A 85 -35.36 -14.79 -21.67
C ASP A 85 -36.70 -14.51 -20.96
N THR A 86 -36.65 -14.06 -19.71
CA THR A 86 -37.86 -13.80 -18.90
C THR A 86 -38.56 -12.52 -19.37
N LEU A 87 -37.81 -11.45 -19.64
CA LEU A 87 -38.35 -10.18 -20.16
C LEU A 87 -38.88 -10.30 -21.59
N GLN A 88 -38.21 -11.07 -22.46
CA GLN A 88 -38.62 -11.23 -23.87
C GLN A 88 -39.83 -12.14 -24.04
N ASN A 89 -39.97 -13.16 -23.18
CA ASN A 89 -41.05 -14.15 -23.29
C ASN A 89 -42.23 -13.88 -22.33
N GLY A 90 -42.19 -12.79 -21.55
CA GLY A 90 -43.25 -12.45 -20.58
C GLY A 90 -43.43 -13.51 -19.49
N LEU A 91 -42.36 -14.24 -19.16
CA LEU A 91 -42.38 -15.28 -18.14
C LEU A 91 -42.26 -14.64 -16.74
N THR A 92 -42.74 -15.34 -15.71
CA THR A 92 -42.50 -14.94 -14.32
C THR A 92 -41.16 -15.51 -13.86
N ALA A 93 -40.35 -14.72 -13.16
CA ALA A 93 -39.12 -15.22 -12.56
C ALA A 93 -39.44 -16.36 -11.57
N PRO A 94 -38.58 -17.39 -11.44
CA PRO A 94 -38.82 -18.50 -10.52
C PRO A 94 -38.97 -17.99 -9.07
N GLU A 95 -39.88 -18.58 -8.29
CA GLU A 95 -39.95 -18.25 -6.86
C GLU A 95 -38.60 -18.56 -6.18
N TYR A 96 -38.08 -17.59 -5.43
CA TYR A 96 -36.84 -17.75 -4.68
C TYR A 96 -37.12 -17.84 -3.18
N THR A 97 -36.46 -18.78 -2.52
CA THR A 97 -36.48 -18.88 -1.07
C THR A 97 -35.45 -17.92 -0.50
N VAL A 98 -35.91 -16.92 0.25
CA VAL A 98 -35.01 -16.04 1.00
C VAL A 98 -34.19 -16.92 1.96
N LYS A 99 -32.86 -16.80 1.93
CA LYS A 99 -32.00 -17.42 2.94
C LYS A 99 -32.42 -16.85 4.30
N GLU A 100 -33.08 -17.67 5.12
CA GLU A 100 -33.25 -17.38 6.55
C GLU A 100 -31.87 -17.43 7.19
N LEU A 101 -31.15 -16.30 7.14
CA LEU A 101 -30.10 -16.07 8.11
C LEU A 101 -30.78 -16.02 9.47
N PRO A 102 -30.25 -16.73 10.49
CA PRO A 102 -30.83 -16.71 11.82
C PRO A 102 -31.08 -15.26 12.20
N GLU A 103 -32.29 -14.98 12.69
CA GLU A 103 -32.70 -13.68 13.17
C GLU A 103 -31.60 -13.19 14.12
N GLN A 104 -30.71 -12.32 13.62
CA GLN A 104 -29.74 -11.64 14.47
C GLN A 104 -30.60 -10.66 15.25
N THR A 105 -31.17 -11.15 16.36
CA THR A 105 -31.73 -10.33 17.43
C THR A 105 -30.86 -9.10 17.52
N ALA A 106 -31.47 -7.92 17.33
CA ALA A 106 -30.75 -6.65 17.29
C ALA A 106 -29.85 -6.60 18.53
N ILE A 107 -28.55 -6.82 18.33
CA ILE A 107 -27.60 -6.92 19.43
C ILE A 107 -27.59 -5.55 20.06
N GLU A 108 -28.14 -5.43 21.28
CA GLU A 108 -28.18 -4.20 22.06
C GLU A 108 -26.84 -3.48 21.92
N GLN A 109 -26.82 -2.25 21.38
CA GLN A 109 -25.60 -1.44 21.23
C GLN A 109 -25.61 -0.31 22.24
N SER A 110 -24.42 0.11 22.68
CA SER A 110 -24.29 1.30 23.54
C SER A 110 -24.26 2.57 22.69
N VAL A 111 -24.55 3.71 23.31
CA VAL A 111 -24.26 5.03 22.71
C VAL A 111 -22.76 5.28 22.77
N LEU A 112 -22.17 5.87 21.73
CA LEU A 112 -20.75 6.23 21.71
C LEU A 112 -20.44 7.20 22.87
N ALA A 113 -19.39 6.90 23.63
CA ALA A 113 -18.93 7.75 24.72
C ALA A 113 -18.38 9.08 24.20
N SER A 114 -18.30 10.08 25.08
CA SER A 114 -17.73 11.38 24.72
C SER A 114 -16.25 11.25 24.35
N PRO A 115 -15.71 12.17 23.53
CA PRO A 115 -14.28 12.22 23.20
C PRO A 115 -13.33 12.10 24.39
N GLN A 116 -13.65 12.79 25.48
CA GLN A 116 -12.84 12.83 26.70
C GLN A 116 -12.88 11.49 27.43
N GLU A 117 -14.06 10.87 27.55
CA GLU A 117 -14.21 9.54 28.14
C GLU A 117 -13.46 8.47 27.33
N ILE A 118 -13.54 8.53 25.99
CA ILE A 118 -12.79 7.63 25.10
C ILE A 118 -11.29 7.81 25.33
N HIS A 119 -10.80 9.05 25.29
CA HIS A 119 -9.38 9.34 25.47
C HIS A 119 -8.87 8.90 26.84
N GLN A 120 -9.59 9.17 27.92
CA GLN A 120 -9.23 8.77 29.27
C GLN A 120 -9.13 7.25 29.39
N THR A 121 -10.13 6.52 28.91
CA THR A 121 -10.17 5.06 28.98
C THR A 121 -9.04 4.43 28.14
N PHE A 122 -8.78 4.94 26.94
CA PHE A 122 -7.67 4.45 26.12
C PHE A 122 -6.30 4.76 26.72
N SER A 123 -6.10 5.96 27.27
CA SER A 123 -4.83 6.34 27.91
C SER A 123 -4.53 5.42 29.09
N MET A 124 -5.52 5.21 29.97
CA MET A 124 -5.40 4.30 31.11
C MET A 124 -5.22 2.84 30.68
N LEU A 125 -5.87 2.40 29.59
CA LEU A 125 -5.66 1.07 29.02
C LEU A 125 -4.21 0.90 28.57
N LEU A 126 -3.67 1.85 27.82
CA LEU A 126 -2.30 1.79 27.29
C LEU A 126 -1.25 1.86 28.40
N GLU A 127 -1.49 2.60 29.48
CA GLU A 127 -0.63 2.61 30.68
C GLU A 127 -0.58 1.25 31.39
N LEU A 128 -1.66 0.46 31.33
CA LEU A 128 -1.73 -0.88 31.92
C LEU A 128 -1.07 -1.96 31.07
N LEU A 129 -0.71 -1.65 29.82
CA LEU A 129 -0.12 -2.58 28.87
C LEU A 129 1.38 -2.33 28.72
N THR A 130 2.09 -3.34 28.23
CA THR A 130 3.52 -3.26 27.93
C THR A 130 3.76 -3.48 26.44
N LEU A 131 4.89 -3.01 25.95
CA LEU A 131 5.38 -3.33 24.61
C LEU A 131 6.38 -4.47 24.73
N THR A 132 6.11 -5.60 24.06
CA THR A 132 7.00 -6.76 24.06
C THR A 132 8.33 -6.43 23.38
N SER A 133 9.41 -7.11 23.79
CA SER A 133 10.75 -6.93 23.19
C SER A 133 10.74 -7.20 21.69
N GLN A 134 9.97 -8.19 21.22
CA GLN A 134 9.80 -8.50 19.80
C GLN A 134 9.16 -7.34 19.03
N HIS A 135 8.08 -6.74 19.55
CA HIS A 135 7.43 -5.61 18.89
C HIS A 135 8.30 -4.36 18.92
N ARG A 136 9.02 -4.12 20.03
CA ARG A 136 10.00 -3.03 20.14
C ARG A 136 11.12 -3.19 19.10
N LYS A 137 11.66 -4.40 18.97
CA LYS A 137 12.66 -4.73 17.94
C LYS A 137 12.13 -4.47 16.53
N HIS A 138 10.90 -4.90 16.23
CA HIS A 138 10.25 -4.64 14.94
C HIS A 138 10.13 -3.14 14.65
N LEU A 139 9.66 -2.34 15.61
CA LEU A 139 9.50 -0.90 15.45
C LEU A 139 10.85 -0.18 15.26
N ARG A 140 11.90 -0.65 15.95
CA ARG A 140 13.25 -0.10 15.79
C ARG A 140 13.88 -0.44 14.44
N GLU A 141 13.94 -1.74 14.13
CA GLU A 141 14.72 -2.23 12.98
C GLU A 141 13.98 -2.09 11.66
N VAL A 142 12.66 -2.33 11.66
CA VAL A 142 11.85 -2.31 10.43
C VAL A 142 11.23 -0.93 10.20
N ARG A 143 10.88 -0.20 11.27
CA ARG A 143 10.24 1.12 11.15
C ARG A 143 11.17 2.30 11.43
N GLY A 144 12.40 2.05 11.87
CA GLY A 144 13.40 3.10 12.10
C GLY A 144 13.08 4.05 13.25
N LEU A 145 12.17 3.67 14.17
CA LEU A 145 11.81 4.49 15.32
C LEU A 145 12.80 4.29 16.46
N SER A 146 13.18 5.37 17.15
CA SER A 146 13.95 5.30 18.39
C SER A 146 13.05 4.87 19.57
N ASP A 147 13.66 4.41 20.66
CA ASP A 147 12.90 4.05 21.87
C ASP A 147 12.12 5.24 22.45
N GLU A 148 12.69 6.44 22.40
CA GLU A 148 12.02 7.69 22.80
C GLU A 148 10.80 8.00 21.93
N GLN A 149 10.91 7.82 20.62
CA GLN A 149 9.80 8.00 19.68
C GLN A 149 8.70 6.97 19.92
N ILE A 150 9.07 5.71 20.14
CA ILE A 150 8.12 4.63 20.47
C ILE A 150 7.34 4.95 21.75
N GLU A 151 8.01 5.43 22.80
CA GLU A 151 7.33 5.83 24.03
C GLU A 151 6.41 7.04 23.83
N ARG A 152 6.86 8.06 23.07
CA ARG A 152 6.05 9.24 22.74
C ARG A 152 4.79 8.89 21.93
N LEU A 153 4.88 7.91 21.03
CA LEU A 153 3.76 7.42 20.25
C LEU A 153 2.77 6.62 21.10
N GLY A 154 3.27 5.93 22.13
CA GLY A 154 2.45 5.18 23.08
C GLY A 154 2.03 3.80 22.57
N TYR A 155 2.82 3.19 21.70
CA TYR A 155 2.54 1.84 21.19
C TYR A 155 2.67 0.79 22.29
N LYS A 156 1.77 -0.18 22.29
CA LYS A 156 1.74 -1.30 23.25
C LYS A 156 1.43 -2.62 22.53
N SER A 157 1.71 -3.74 23.16
CA SER A 157 1.29 -5.05 22.66
C SER A 157 -0.10 -5.40 23.21
N THR A 158 -0.90 -6.12 22.40
CA THR A 158 -2.16 -6.68 22.88
C THR A 158 -1.91 -7.64 24.06
N PRO A 159 -2.71 -7.58 25.13
CA PRO A 159 -2.60 -8.52 26.24
C PRO A 159 -3.13 -9.90 25.84
N PRO A 160 -2.74 -10.97 26.55
CA PRO A 160 -3.42 -12.26 26.45
C PRO A 160 -4.93 -12.15 26.72
N PHE A 161 -5.74 -12.91 25.98
CA PHE A 161 -7.20 -12.78 26.01
C PHE A 161 -7.81 -12.96 27.41
N TYR A 162 -7.21 -13.81 28.25
CA TYR A 162 -7.69 -14.08 29.62
C TYR A 162 -7.56 -12.87 30.56
N LEU A 163 -6.77 -11.84 30.22
CA LEU A 163 -6.67 -10.59 30.99
C LEU A 163 -7.73 -9.54 30.61
N CYS A 164 -8.49 -9.73 29.53
CA CYS A 164 -9.39 -8.69 29.02
C CYS A 164 -10.47 -8.27 30.03
N ARG A 165 -11.00 -9.24 30.78
CA ARG A 165 -12.01 -9.01 31.82
C ARG A 165 -11.44 -8.23 33.01
N SER A 166 -10.26 -8.63 33.48
CA SER A 166 -9.61 -7.95 34.61
C SER A 166 -9.17 -6.54 34.25
N LEU A 167 -8.72 -6.31 33.00
CA LEU A 167 -8.42 -4.97 32.48
C LEU A 167 -9.66 -4.07 32.48
N ALA A 168 -10.79 -4.54 31.92
CA ALA A 168 -12.03 -3.77 31.93
C ALA A 168 -12.52 -3.45 33.35
N GLN A 169 -12.41 -4.40 34.29
CA GLN A 169 -12.73 -4.17 35.69
C GLN A 169 -11.81 -3.14 36.35
N LYS A 170 -10.49 -3.22 36.10
CA LYS A 170 -9.49 -2.29 36.64
C LYS A 170 -9.66 -0.88 36.10
N LEU A 171 -10.04 -0.74 34.83
CA LEU A 171 -10.38 0.56 34.24
C LEU A 171 -11.59 1.17 34.94
N ARG A 172 -12.67 0.39 35.13
CA ARG A 172 -13.86 0.86 35.86
C ARG A 172 -13.55 1.23 37.31
N SER A 173 -12.73 0.45 38.02
CA SER A 173 -12.36 0.78 39.40
C SER A 173 -11.49 2.05 39.50
N ARG A 174 -10.85 2.48 38.41
CA ARG A 174 -10.13 3.74 38.29
C ARG A 174 -11.00 4.89 37.76
N GLY A 175 -12.33 4.72 37.71
CA GLY A 175 -13.27 5.73 37.25
C GLY A 175 -13.37 5.90 35.73
N CYS A 176 -12.73 5.03 34.94
CA CYS A 176 -12.84 5.08 33.49
C CYS A 176 -14.18 4.49 33.02
N LYS A 177 -14.81 5.15 32.04
CA LYS A 177 -16.01 4.63 31.38
C LYS A 177 -15.62 3.66 30.28
N VAL A 178 -16.10 2.42 30.37
CA VAL A 178 -15.90 1.39 29.32
C VAL A 178 -17.13 1.26 28.42
N GLU A 179 -18.29 1.66 28.89
CA GLU A 179 -19.52 1.67 28.10
C GLU A 179 -19.44 2.73 26.99
N GLY A 180 -19.74 2.33 25.76
CA GLY A 180 -19.67 3.25 24.63
C GLY A 180 -18.25 3.53 24.13
N VAL A 181 -17.22 2.88 24.67
CA VAL A 181 -15.83 3.01 24.20
C VAL A 181 -15.50 1.89 23.20
N PRO A 182 -14.95 2.21 22.01
CA PRO A 182 -14.58 1.21 21.02
C PRO A 182 -13.73 0.06 21.56
N GLY A 183 -14.13 -1.17 21.23
CA GLY A 183 -13.45 -2.39 21.66
C GLY A 183 -13.96 -2.95 22.98
N PHE A 184 -14.66 -2.17 23.79
CA PHE A 184 -15.29 -2.66 25.02
C PHE A 184 -16.71 -3.14 24.75
N TYR A 185 -17.10 -4.23 25.41
CA TYR A 185 -18.42 -4.83 25.26
C TYR A 185 -18.77 -5.71 26.47
N VAL A 186 -20.04 -6.13 26.56
CA VAL A 186 -20.52 -7.06 27.58
C VAL A 186 -20.38 -8.50 27.06
N GLY A 187 -19.56 -9.28 27.77
CA GLY A 187 -19.29 -10.69 27.48
C GLY A 187 -20.49 -11.61 27.77
N LYS A 188 -20.32 -12.91 27.49
CA LYS A 188 -21.34 -13.94 27.73
C LYS A 188 -21.71 -14.11 29.21
N ASP A 189 -20.82 -13.67 30.10
CA ASP A 189 -20.97 -13.69 31.56
C ASP A 189 -21.60 -12.39 32.10
N ASP A 190 -22.19 -11.57 31.22
CA ASP A 190 -22.75 -10.25 31.50
C ASP A 190 -21.76 -9.28 32.18
N LYS A 191 -20.45 -9.48 31.98
CA LYS A 191 -19.41 -8.55 32.46
C LYS A 191 -18.72 -7.83 31.32
N TRP A 192 -18.29 -6.60 31.60
CA TRP A 192 -17.49 -5.82 30.66
C TRP A 192 -16.13 -6.48 30.39
N THR A 193 -15.75 -6.49 29.13
CA THR A 193 -14.45 -6.97 28.64
C THR A 193 -13.99 -6.11 27.46
N VAL A 194 -12.74 -6.26 27.04
CA VAL A 194 -12.16 -5.62 25.85
C VAL A 194 -11.87 -6.68 24.77
N ASN A 195 -12.03 -6.32 23.50
CA ASN A 195 -11.94 -7.21 22.35
C ASN A 195 -10.49 -7.48 21.91
N PHE A 196 -9.69 -8.09 22.77
CA PHE A 196 -8.43 -8.72 22.38
C PHE A 196 -8.58 -10.23 22.37
N ASN A 197 -7.99 -10.87 21.36
CA ASN A 197 -7.94 -12.33 21.25
C ASN A 197 -6.60 -12.75 20.65
N SER A 198 -6.24 -14.03 20.82
CA SER A 198 -4.93 -14.54 20.39
C SER A 198 -4.75 -14.52 18.86
N VAL A 199 -5.82 -14.60 18.09
CA VAL A 199 -5.77 -14.58 16.60
C VAL A 199 -5.48 -13.17 16.09
N THR A 200 -6.00 -12.15 16.77
CA THR A 200 -5.79 -10.74 16.44
C THR A 200 -4.71 -10.10 17.32
N ALA A 201 -3.76 -10.89 17.82
CA ALA A 201 -2.65 -10.36 18.61
C ALA A 201 -1.75 -9.45 17.75
N GLY A 202 -1.18 -8.43 18.37
CA GLY A 202 -0.21 -7.56 17.69
C GLY A 202 0.09 -6.24 18.39
N ILE A 203 0.48 -5.25 17.59
CA ILE A 203 0.87 -3.91 18.05
C ILE A 203 -0.35 -2.98 18.03
N ILE A 204 -0.70 -2.42 19.19
CA ILE A 204 -1.73 -1.41 19.35
C ILE A 204 -1.16 -0.04 18.94
N ILE A 205 -1.82 0.59 17.96
CA ILE A 205 -1.50 1.89 17.38
C ILE A 205 -2.64 2.85 17.75
N PRO A 206 -2.45 3.79 18.68
CA PRO A 206 -3.47 4.75 19.08
C PRO A 206 -3.81 5.72 17.94
N ALA A 207 -5.10 5.91 17.67
CA ALA A 207 -5.58 6.90 16.71
C ALA A 207 -5.84 8.23 17.43
N LYS A 208 -4.93 9.19 17.28
CA LYS A 208 -5.03 10.53 17.88
C LYS A 208 -5.66 11.53 16.92
N SER A 209 -6.62 12.34 17.36
CA SER A 209 -7.15 13.48 16.59
C SER A 209 -6.22 14.70 16.65
N ILE A 210 -6.56 15.77 15.92
CA ILE A 210 -5.78 17.02 15.85
C ILE A 210 -5.57 17.70 17.22
N ASP A 211 -6.47 17.47 18.17
CA ASP A 211 -6.39 17.92 19.56
C ASP A 211 -5.46 17.05 20.44
N GLY A 212 -4.82 16.02 19.87
CA GLY A 212 -3.97 15.06 20.58
C GLY A 212 -4.73 13.96 21.33
N MET A 213 -6.07 14.00 21.38
CA MET A 213 -6.87 13.02 22.10
C MET A 213 -6.98 11.71 21.33
N ILE A 214 -6.92 10.59 22.04
CA ILE A 214 -7.10 9.25 21.47
C ILE A 214 -8.60 9.02 21.20
N ARG A 215 -8.96 8.74 19.95
CA ARG A 215 -10.35 8.47 19.50
C ARG A 215 -10.61 7.00 19.20
N GLY A 216 -9.58 6.17 19.20
CA GLY A 216 -9.65 4.73 18.94
C GLY A 216 -8.26 4.13 18.84
N ALA A 217 -8.16 2.88 18.43
CA ALA A 217 -6.88 2.22 18.18
C ALA A 217 -6.98 1.21 17.04
N GLN A 218 -5.91 1.09 16.26
CA GLN A 218 -5.70 -0.04 15.36
C GLN A 218 -4.80 -1.08 16.01
N ILE A 219 -4.93 -2.33 15.58
CA ILE A 219 -4.02 -3.42 15.91
C ILE A 219 -3.35 -3.84 14.61
N ARG A 220 -2.03 -3.65 14.52
CA ARG A 220 -1.22 -4.27 13.49
C ARG A 220 -0.97 -5.72 13.90
N LEU A 221 -1.56 -6.66 13.16
CA LEU A 221 -1.53 -8.08 13.50
C LEU A 221 -0.11 -8.66 13.36
N ASP A 222 0.24 -9.57 14.25
CA ASP A 222 1.46 -10.37 14.15
C ASP A 222 1.38 -11.29 12.92
N THR A 223 0.23 -11.93 12.75
CA THR A 223 -0.09 -12.80 11.62
C THR A 223 -1.27 -12.21 10.84
N PRO A 224 -1.10 -11.83 9.57
CA PRO A 224 -2.21 -11.34 8.75
C PRO A 224 -3.31 -12.40 8.59
N ILE A 225 -4.57 -12.01 8.75
CA ILE A 225 -5.72 -12.91 8.59
C ILE A 225 -6.01 -13.10 7.11
N ARG A 226 -6.00 -14.35 6.64
CA ARG A 226 -6.33 -14.73 5.26
C ARG A 226 -7.61 -15.55 5.26
N ASP A 227 -8.42 -15.36 4.23
CA ASP A 227 -9.55 -16.24 3.96
C ASP A 227 -9.03 -17.53 3.32
N GLN A 228 -9.56 -18.69 3.71
CA GLN A 228 -9.08 -20.00 3.23
C GLN A 228 -9.24 -20.16 1.71
N GLU A 229 -10.18 -19.42 1.10
CA GLU A 229 -10.45 -19.40 -0.34
C GLU A 229 -9.75 -18.25 -1.07
N SER A 230 -8.98 -17.42 -0.37
CA SER A 230 -8.27 -16.30 -1.00
C SER A 230 -7.02 -16.75 -1.74
N ASP A 231 -6.76 -16.12 -2.88
CA ASP A 231 -5.53 -16.25 -3.67
C ASP A 231 -4.29 -16.27 -2.73
N PRO A 232 -3.41 -17.29 -2.81
CA PRO A 232 -2.19 -17.40 -2.00
C PRO A 232 -1.32 -16.14 -2.00
N ASP A 233 -1.38 -15.37 -3.09
CA ASP A 233 -0.61 -14.15 -3.31
C ASP A 233 -1.26 -12.89 -2.70
N LYS A 234 -2.53 -12.96 -2.26
CA LYS A 234 -3.21 -11.84 -1.61
C LYS A 234 -2.73 -11.72 -0.16
N SER A 235 -2.08 -10.60 0.17
CA SER A 235 -1.69 -10.34 1.54
C SER A 235 -2.95 -10.22 2.41
N GLY A 236 -3.09 -11.10 3.40
CA GLY A 236 -4.20 -11.07 4.36
C GLY A 236 -4.34 -9.73 5.09
N THR A 237 -5.44 -9.55 5.81
CA THR A 237 -5.71 -8.34 6.59
C THR A 237 -4.62 -8.13 7.63
N LYS A 238 -3.82 -7.07 7.45
CA LYS A 238 -2.67 -6.75 8.33
C LYS A 238 -3.05 -5.86 9.52
N TYR A 239 -4.12 -5.08 9.38
CA TYR A 239 -4.56 -4.12 10.39
C TYR A 239 -6.04 -4.31 10.68
N LEU A 240 -6.41 -4.25 11.96
CA LEU A 240 -7.79 -4.27 12.42
C LEU A 240 -8.05 -3.09 13.33
N TRP A 241 -9.26 -2.54 13.28
CA TRP A 241 -9.70 -1.60 14.31
C TRP A 241 -10.05 -2.36 15.59
N LEU A 242 -9.60 -1.86 16.73
CA LEU A 242 -10.15 -2.28 18.01
C LEU A 242 -11.60 -1.76 18.11
N SER A 243 -12.54 -2.64 17.80
CA SER A 243 -13.96 -2.35 17.64
C SER A 243 -14.80 -3.42 18.32
N SER A 244 -16.02 -3.05 18.74
CA SER A 244 -16.99 -3.95 19.35
C SER A 244 -18.37 -3.88 18.69
N ALA A 245 -18.47 -3.34 17.47
CA ALA A 245 -19.73 -3.13 16.74
C ALA A 245 -20.63 -4.37 16.60
N SER A 246 -20.04 -5.58 16.61
CA SER A 246 -20.76 -6.85 16.51
C SER A 246 -21.01 -7.54 17.86
N LYS A 247 -20.82 -6.82 18.97
CA LYS A 247 -20.89 -7.37 20.34
C LYS A 247 -21.97 -6.69 21.17
N LYS A 248 -22.54 -7.41 22.14
CA LYS A 248 -23.54 -6.89 23.09
C LYS A 248 -22.99 -5.67 23.84
N ARG A 249 -23.74 -4.58 23.82
CA ARG A 249 -23.42 -3.26 24.35
C ARG A 249 -22.08 -2.71 23.85
N GLY A 250 -21.65 -3.14 22.66
CA GLY A 250 -20.47 -2.64 21.99
C GLY A 250 -20.74 -1.36 21.18
N VAL A 251 -19.69 -0.87 20.52
CA VAL A 251 -19.74 0.25 19.55
C VAL A 251 -18.70 0.06 18.46
N SER A 252 -18.93 0.67 17.29
CA SER A 252 -17.93 0.76 16.23
C SER A 252 -16.78 1.67 16.64
N SER A 253 -15.57 1.38 16.15
CA SER A 253 -14.44 2.32 16.23
C SER A 253 -14.73 3.63 15.51
N GLY A 254 -15.66 3.62 14.54
CA GLY A 254 -15.95 4.79 13.72
C GLY A 254 -14.73 5.25 12.92
N SER A 255 -13.70 4.41 12.74
CA SER A 255 -12.45 4.64 12.00
C SER A 255 -12.00 6.11 11.97
N PRO A 256 -11.60 6.69 13.12
CA PRO A 256 -11.20 8.10 13.22
C PRO A 256 -10.00 8.40 12.34
N VAL A 257 -9.91 9.64 11.86
CA VAL A 257 -8.70 10.16 11.24
C VAL A 257 -7.65 10.33 12.32
N HIS A 258 -6.43 9.93 12.00
CA HIS A 258 -5.29 10.17 12.86
C HIS A 258 -4.53 11.41 12.42
N PHE A 259 -4.03 12.19 13.37
CA PHE A 259 -3.19 13.34 13.15
C PHE A 259 -1.96 13.28 14.06
N VAL A 260 -0.80 13.65 13.52
CA VAL A 260 0.47 13.74 14.23
C VAL A 260 1.26 14.95 13.71
N GLY A 261 1.86 15.73 14.61
CA GLY A 261 2.61 16.94 14.29
C GLY A 261 1.94 18.22 14.79
N ASP A 262 2.29 19.35 14.17
CA ASP A 262 1.79 20.68 14.52
C ASP A 262 0.41 20.94 13.85
N PRO A 263 -0.66 21.18 14.62
CA PRO A 263 -2.00 21.50 14.10
C PRO A 263 -2.12 22.87 13.43
N PHE A 264 -1.10 23.72 13.53
CA PHE A 264 -1.00 25.03 12.87
C PHE A 264 0.02 25.04 11.71
N ALA A 265 0.47 23.86 11.28
CA ALA A 265 1.41 23.76 10.18
C ALA A 265 0.80 24.32 8.89
N ARG A 266 1.59 25.16 8.19
CA ARG A 266 1.25 25.69 6.88
C ARG A 266 1.09 24.60 5.81
N VAL A 267 1.77 23.46 5.98
CA VAL A 267 1.74 22.30 5.07
C VAL A 267 1.45 21.03 5.86
N VAL A 268 0.44 20.27 5.43
CA VAL A 268 0.06 18.98 6.04
C VAL A 268 0.04 17.88 4.98
N TYR A 269 0.62 16.74 5.31
CA TYR A 269 0.66 15.56 4.45
C TYR A 269 -0.51 14.62 4.77
N VAL A 270 -1.09 13.98 3.76
CA VAL A 270 -2.18 13.00 3.93
C VAL A 270 -1.73 11.66 3.36
N THR A 271 -1.83 10.60 4.15
CA THR A 271 -1.43 9.25 3.74
C THR A 271 -2.37 8.18 4.30
N GLU A 272 -2.17 6.92 3.91
CA GLU A 272 -2.89 5.78 4.49
C GLU A 272 -2.09 5.03 5.56
N GLY A 273 -2.77 4.71 6.66
CA GLY A 273 -2.22 3.94 7.76
C GLY A 273 -1.59 4.82 8.85
N LEU A 274 -1.97 4.54 10.10
CA LEU A 274 -1.58 5.35 11.26
C LEU A 274 -0.08 5.27 11.54
N LEU A 275 0.44 4.04 11.62
CA LEU A 275 1.87 3.78 11.84
C LEU A 275 2.75 4.42 10.75
N LYS A 276 2.25 4.50 9.52
CA LYS A 276 2.96 5.13 8.40
C LYS A 276 3.11 6.64 8.62
N ALA A 277 2.01 7.31 8.96
CA ALA A 277 2.04 8.74 9.28
C ALA A 277 2.95 9.05 10.47
N ASP A 278 2.91 8.25 11.52
CA ASP A 278 3.80 8.40 12.68
C ASP A 278 5.28 8.29 12.28
N VAL A 279 5.65 7.26 11.50
CA VAL A 279 7.03 7.07 11.04
C VAL A 279 7.46 8.21 10.12
N ALA A 280 6.64 8.59 9.15
CA ALA A 280 6.94 9.67 8.21
C ALA A 280 7.08 11.02 8.93
N HIS A 281 6.25 11.30 9.95
CA HIS A 281 6.37 12.48 10.79
C HIS A 281 7.77 12.59 11.42
N PHE A 282 8.27 11.51 12.03
CA PHE A 282 9.59 11.52 12.68
C PHE A 282 10.76 11.56 11.70
N LEU A 283 10.59 11.05 10.48
CA LEU A 283 11.64 11.07 9.46
C LEU A 283 11.72 12.41 8.73
N MET A 284 10.60 13.12 8.59
CA MET A 284 10.51 14.34 7.79
C MET A 284 10.36 15.62 8.61
N ASP A 285 10.01 15.51 9.89
CA ASP A 285 9.62 16.63 10.76
C ASP A 285 8.50 17.47 10.12
N ARG A 286 7.39 16.80 9.75
CA ARG A 286 6.22 17.38 9.10
C ARG A 286 4.93 16.87 9.73
N SER A 287 3.85 17.65 9.63
CA SER A 287 2.53 17.23 10.11
C SER A 287 1.87 16.26 9.13
N PHE A 288 1.27 15.18 9.66
CA PHE A 288 0.58 14.16 8.90
C PHE A 288 -0.83 13.93 9.40
N ALA A 289 -1.75 13.72 8.46
CA ALA A 289 -3.05 13.13 8.67
C ALA A 289 -3.09 11.74 8.02
N ALA A 290 -3.73 10.77 8.68
CA ALA A 290 -3.82 9.41 8.19
C ALA A 290 -5.25 8.87 8.22
N THR A 291 -5.63 8.18 7.14
CA THR A 291 -6.88 7.42 7.08
C THR A 291 -6.60 5.92 7.16
N ALA A 292 -7.57 5.16 7.66
CA ALA A 292 -7.50 3.70 7.63
C ALA A 292 -7.93 3.16 6.26
N GLY A 293 -6.96 3.12 5.36
CA GLY A 293 -7.09 2.69 3.96
C GLY A 293 -7.56 3.82 3.05
N ALA A 294 -6.95 3.93 1.86
CA ALA A 294 -7.12 5.01 0.89
C ALA A 294 -8.56 5.35 0.46
N ASN A 295 -9.55 4.49 0.72
CA ASN A 295 -10.95 4.75 0.36
C ASN A 295 -11.78 5.45 1.45
N ASN A 296 -11.26 5.52 2.69
CA ASN A 296 -11.99 6.04 3.85
C ASN A 296 -11.67 7.53 4.13
N VAL A 297 -11.68 8.33 3.06
CA VAL A 297 -11.22 9.73 3.07
C VAL A 297 -12.28 10.74 3.50
N ASN A 298 -13.56 10.37 3.53
CA ASN A 298 -14.67 11.30 3.82
C ASN A 298 -14.54 12.01 5.18
N LYS A 299 -13.85 11.41 6.16
CA LYS A 299 -13.65 12.00 7.48
C LYS A 299 -12.56 13.08 7.51
N LEU A 300 -11.80 13.23 6.44
CA LEU A 300 -10.84 14.32 6.29
C LEU A 300 -11.54 15.67 6.13
N ASP A 301 -12.83 15.70 5.77
CA ASP A 301 -13.56 16.94 5.48
C ASP A 301 -13.57 17.90 6.68
N MET A 302 -13.98 17.40 7.85
CA MET A 302 -13.93 18.20 9.09
C MET A 302 -12.50 18.56 9.50
N LEU A 303 -11.52 17.69 9.22
CA LEU A 303 -10.12 17.98 9.52
C LEU A 303 -9.60 19.12 8.63
N PHE A 304 -9.94 19.14 7.34
CA PHE A 304 -9.53 20.18 6.41
C PHE A 304 -10.16 21.53 6.74
N ALA A 305 -11.42 21.55 7.17
CA ALA A 305 -12.05 22.75 7.71
C ALA A 305 -11.27 23.32 8.91
N LEU A 306 -10.88 22.46 9.87
CA LEU A 306 -10.10 22.86 11.03
C LEU A 306 -8.68 23.33 10.66
N LEU A 307 -7.99 22.60 9.77
CA LEU A 307 -6.65 22.96 9.30
C LEU A 307 -6.64 24.30 8.55
N SER A 308 -7.63 24.53 7.68
CA SER A 308 -7.80 25.81 7.00
C SER A 308 -8.01 26.95 8.01
N ALA A 309 -8.87 26.75 9.01
CA ALA A 309 -9.07 27.73 10.09
C ALA A 309 -7.80 27.97 10.93
N ASN A 310 -6.94 26.96 11.06
CA ASN A 310 -5.65 27.05 11.75
C ASN A 310 -4.52 27.65 10.89
N GLY A 311 -4.78 28.03 9.64
CA GLY A 311 -3.79 28.65 8.75
C GLY A 311 -2.98 27.69 7.89
N THR A 312 -3.38 26.41 7.78
CA THR A 312 -2.84 25.52 6.75
C THR A 312 -3.18 26.05 5.37
N GLU A 313 -2.20 26.09 4.47
CA GLU A 313 -2.38 26.53 3.08
C GLU A 313 -2.35 25.36 2.10
N VAL A 314 -1.54 24.33 2.38
CA VAL A 314 -1.23 23.26 1.43
C VAL A 314 -1.45 21.88 2.04
N ILE A 315 -2.21 21.06 1.34
CA ILE A 315 -2.31 19.61 1.55
C ILE A 315 -1.40 18.90 0.55
N ILE A 316 -0.54 18.01 1.05
CA ILE A 316 0.28 17.12 0.23
C ILE A 316 -0.34 15.72 0.26
N GLU A 317 -0.89 15.27 -0.86
CA GLU A 317 -1.39 13.91 -1.02
C GLU A 317 -0.20 12.94 -1.19
N ALA A 318 -0.01 12.07 -0.20
CA ALA A 318 1.06 11.10 -0.09
C ALA A 318 0.49 9.68 0.15
N GLU A 319 -0.58 9.32 -0.55
CA GLU A 319 -1.06 7.93 -0.63
C GLU A 319 -0.02 7.07 -1.36
N ASP A 320 -0.01 5.77 -1.04
CA ASP A 320 0.95 4.79 -1.53
C ASP A 320 1.11 4.84 -3.06
N MET A 321 2.32 4.52 -3.54
CA MET A 321 2.65 4.55 -4.97
C MET A 321 1.86 3.55 -5.82
N ASP A 322 1.12 2.62 -5.19
CA ASP A 322 0.17 1.76 -5.90
C ASP A 322 -1.05 2.52 -6.46
N LYS A 323 -1.22 3.81 -6.14
CA LYS A 323 -2.23 4.70 -6.72
C LYS A 323 -2.23 4.78 -8.26
N TYR A 324 -1.12 4.44 -8.90
CA TYR A 324 -1.01 4.43 -10.35
C TYR A 324 -1.52 3.15 -11.02
N HIS A 325 -1.80 2.08 -10.27
CA HIS A 325 -2.40 0.85 -10.79
C HIS A 325 -3.58 0.34 -9.95
N ASN A 326 -3.86 0.98 -8.82
CA ASN A 326 -5.01 0.69 -7.98
C ASN A 326 -6.06 1.80 -8.14
N ALA A 327 -7.08 1.54 -8.96
CA ALA A 327 -8.18 2.47 -9.22
C ALA A 327 -8.90 2.94 -7.95
N ALA A 328 -8.89 2.15 -6.87
CA ALA A 328 -9.50 2.54 -5.60
C ALA A 328 -8.66 3.61 -4.90
N VAL A 329 -7.34 3.43 -4.82
CA VAL A 329 -6.41 4.41 -4.24
C VAL A 329 -6.40 5.70 -5.07
N SER A 330 -6.41 5.60 -6.40
CA SER A 330 -6.54 6.77 -7.30
C SER A 330 -7.83 7.59 -7.06
N LYS A 331 -8.96 6.91 -6.85
CA LYS A 331 -10.23 7.56 -6.47
C LYS A 331 -10.14 8.23 -5.10
N GLY A 332 -9.46 7.60 -4.15
CA GLY A 332 -9.14 8.18 -2.85
C GLY A 332 -8.36 9.49 -2.96
N ALA A 333 -7.23 9.47 -3.66
CA ALA A 333 -6.39 10.65 -3.91
C ALA A 333 -7.16 11.78 -4.63
N SER A 334 -7.99 11.45 -5.61
CA SER A 334 -8.82 12.43 -6.32
C SER A 334 -9.87 13.07 -5.41
N LYS A 335 -10.47 12.31 -4.49
CA LYS A 335 -11.40 12.85 -3.48
C LYS A 335 -10.69 13.76 -2.48
N ILE A 336 -9.48 13.41 -2.04
CA ILE A 336 -8.66 14.26 -1.17
C ILE A 336 -8.42 15.61 -1.86
N TYR A 337 -8.04 15.59 -3.13
CA TYR A 337 -7.82 16.81 -3.91
C TYR A 337 -9.08 17.70 -3.97
N LEU A 338 -10.22 17.14 -4.35
CA LEU A 338 -11.47 17.90 -4.44
C LEU A 338 -11.91 18.47 -3.09
N MET A 339 -11.73 17.69 -2.02
CA MET A 339 -12.10 18.08 -0.65
C MET A 339 -11.18 19.16 -0.09
N ALA A 340 -9.87 19.09 -0.33
CA ALA A 340 -8.95 20.15 0.06
C ALA A 340 -9.34 21.47 -0.63
N ARG A 341 -9.64 21.42 -1.93
CA ARG A 341 -10.06 22.59 -2.71
C ARG A 341 -11.38 23.20 -2.25
N SER A 342 -12.34 22.39 -1.79
CA SER A 342 -13.60 22.92 -1.23
C SER A 342 -13.41 23.70 0.08
N HIS A 343 -12.31 23.47 0.79
CA HIS A 343 -11.92 24.22 2.00
C HIS A 343 -10.86 25.31 1.71
N GLY A 344 -10.65 25.69 0.44
CA GLY A 344 -9.71 26.74 0.06
C GLY A 344 -8.22 26.35 0.18
N LEU A 345 -7.92 25.07 0.39
CA LEU A 345 -6.55 24.57 0.50
C LEU A 345 -5.99 24.25 -0.89
N GLU A 346 -4.73 24.60 -1.12
CA GLU A 346 -3.98 24.06 -2.25
C GLU A 346 -3.74 22.55 -2.01
N CYS A 347 -3.88 21.72 -3.03
CA CYS A 347 -3.56 20.30 -2.92
C CYS A 347 -2.55 19.91 -3.99
N ARG A 348 -1.41 19.35 -3.55
CA ARG A 348 -0.36 18.83 -4.43
C ARG A 348 -0.20 17.33 -4.24
N ARG A 349 0.03 16.61 -5.32
CA ARG A 349 0.35 15.18 -5.28
C ARG A 349 1.85 14.98 -5.10
N LEU A 350 2.23 14.18 -4.11
CA LEU A 350 3.61 13.72 -3.96
C LEU A 350 3.83 12.44 -4.77
N THR A 351 4.97 12.41 -5.46
CA THR A 351 5.48 11.25 -6.19
C THR A 351 6.93 11.05 -5.77
N TRP A 352 7.33 9.81 -5.51
CA TRP A 352 8.68 9.46 -5.08
C TRP A 352 9.18 8.22 -5.82
N ASP A 353 10.37 7.73 -5.43
CA ASP A 353 10.97 6.53 -6.00
C ASP A 353 10.02 5.31 -5.85
N PRO A 354 9.49 4.76 -6.95
CA PRO A 354 8.47 3.70 -6.91
C PRO A 354 8.98 2.35 -6.41
N ASN A 355 10.28 2.21 -6.15
CA ASN A 355 10.82 1.04 -5.45
C ASN A 355 10.34 0.96 -3.98
N TYR A 356 9.79 2.05 -3.44
CA TYR A 356 9.26 2.11 -2.09
C TYR A 356 7.74 2.30 -2.13
N LYS A 357 7.02 1.39 -1.46
CA LYS A 357 5.56 1.39 -1.49
C LYS A 357 4.97 2.63 -0.80
N GLY A 358 5.33 2.81 0.46
CA GLY A 358 4.86 3.92 1.31
C GLY A 358 5.89 5.03 1.43
N ILE A 359 5.42 6.21 1.83
CA ILE A 359 6.29 7.35 2.15
C ILE A 359 7.23 7.05 3.33
N ASP A 360 6.79 6.24 4.30
CA ASP A 360 7.60 5.79 5.43
C ASP A 360 8.80 4.94 4.96
N ASP A 361 8.55 3.98 4.07
CA ASP A 361 9.59 3.11 3.52
C ASP A 361 10.62 3.92 2.72
N TRP A 362 10.15 4.87 1.90
CA TRP A 362 11.03 5.73 1.09
C TRP A 362 11.94 6.60 1.96
N GLN A 363 11.36 7.29 2.96
CA GLN A 363 12.10 8.19 3.82
C GLN A 363 13.08 7.43 4.73
N LEU A 364 12.71 6.23 5.17
CA LEU A 364 13.60 5.39 5.96
C LEU A 364 14.82 4.97 5.14
N ALA A 365 14.62 4.56 3.88
CA ALA A 365 15.72 4.22 2.99
C ALA A 365 16.61 5.43 2.68
N MET A 366 16.04 6.62 2.51
CA MET A 366 16.82 7.86 2.32
C MET A 366 17.68 8.18 3.55
N ARG A 367 17.14 8.00 4.76
CA ARG A 367 17.90 8.19 6.00
C ARG A 367 19.03 7.17 6.12
N GLN A 368 18.75 5.90 5.86
CA GLN A 368 19.75 4.83 5.90
C GLN A 368 20.88 5.08 4.89
N LYS A 369 20.59 5.55 3.68
CA LYS A 369 21.62 5.94 2.69
C LYS A 369 22.47 7.14 3.14
N LYS A 370 21.91 8.09 3.89
CA LYS A 370 22.69 9.22 4.43
C LYS A 370 23.59 8.81 5.59
N GLU A 371 23.12 7.88 6.44
CA GLU A 371 23.88 7.34 7.57
C GLU A 371 24.94 6.32 7.11
N GLN A 372 24.65 5.57 6.04
CA GLN A 372 25.58 4.72 5.30
C GLN A 372 26.29 5.55 4.22
N ARG A 373 27.25 6.40 4.61
CA ARG A 373 28.29 6.84 3.65
C ARG A 373 29.07 5.60 3.20
N ASP A 374 28.57 5.02 2.12
CA ASP A 374 29.12 4.06 1.17
C ASP A 374 30.14 3.04 1.72
N VAL A 375 29.67 1.83 2.02
CA VAL A 375 30.48 0.63 1.81
C VAL A 375 29.77 -0.14 0.72
N SER A 376 30.09 0.21 -0.52
CA SER A 376 29.55 -0.40 -1.73
C SER A 376 29.54 -1.92 -1.57
N GLN A 377 28.38 -2.55 -1.78
CA GLN A 377 28.21 -4.02 -1.80
C GLN A 377 29.06 -4.73 -2.89
N MET A 378 29.85 -3.99 -3.65
CA MET A 378 30.76 -4.47 -4.68
C MET A 378 32.21 -4.29 -4.23
N ASN A 379 33.00 -5.35 -4.37
CA ASN A 379 34.44 -5.32 -4.15
C ASN A 379 35.18 -4.45 -5.18
N PHE A 380 36.44 -4.12 -4.88
CA PHE A 380 37.31 -3.34 -5.76
C PHE A 380 37.31 -3.85 -7.21
N ARG A 381 37.57 -5.15 -7.42
CA ARG A 381 37.66 -5.76 -8.75
C ARG A 381 36.43 -5.44 -9.59
N THR A 382 35.24 -5.67 -9.03
CA THR A 382 33.96 -5.47 -9.73
C THR A 382 33.75 -4.00 -10.09
N ARG A 383 34.01 -3.09 -9.15
CA ARG A 383 33.87 -1.64 -9.41
C ARG A 383 34.84 -1.17 -10.48
N PHE A 384 36.10 -1.61 -10.44
CA PHE A 384 37.09 -1.24 -11.43
C PHE A 384 36.72 -1.80 -12.82
N VAL A 385 36.42 -3.10 -12.93
CA VAL A 385 36.05 -3.70 -14.23
C VAL A 385 34.78 -3.05 -14.80
N CYS A 386 33.81 -2.67 -13.97
CA CYS A 386 32.59 -1.99 -14.42
C CYS A 386 32.75 -0.47 -14.62
N GLY A 387 33.97 0.08 -14.48
CA GLY A 387 34.25 1.50 -14.68
C GLY A 387 33.64 2.43 -13.61
N LEU A 388 33.38 1.92 -12.41
CA LEU A 388 32.82 2.66 -11.27
C LEU A 388 33.89 3.32 -10.39
N CYS A 389 35.16 2.95 -10.52
CA CYS A 389 36.29 3.60 -9.85
C CYS A 389 37.55 3.58 -10.73
N SER A 390 38.52 4.46 -10.43
CA SER A 390 39.88 4.36 -10.97
C SER A 390 40.64 3.19 -10.31
N PHE A 391 41.80 2.84 -10.86
CA PHE A 391 42.64 1.80 -10.27
C PHE A 391 43.20 2.24 -8.91
N ASP A 392 43.47 3.53 -8.73
CA ASP A 392 44.01 4.12 -7.48
C ASP A 392 43.16 3.79 -6.23
N ALA A 393 41.87 3.52 -6.41
CA ALA A 393 40.97 3.09 -5.33
C ALA A 393 41.43 1.79 -4.65
N ILE A 394 42.28 0.97 -5.29
CA ILE A 394 42.82 -0.26 -4.68
C ILE A 394 43.61 0.05 -3.41
N SER A 395 44.36 1.15 -3.38
CA SER A 395 45.17 1.54 -2.23
C SER A 395 44.31 1.93 -1.04
N GLU A 396 43.20 2.63 -1.29
CA GLU A 396 42.22 3.02 -0.26
C GLU A 396 41.51 1.78 0.33
N GLU A 397 41.17 0.80 -0.50
CA GLU A 397 40.56 -0.46 -0.04
C GLU A 397 41.52 -1.31 0.79
N ILE A 398 42.79 -1.39 0.39
CA ILE A 398 43.84 -2.07 1.18
C ILE A 398 44.00 -1.39 2.54
N ALA A 399 44.06 -0.05 2.58
CA ALA A 399 44.16 0.70 3.82
C ALA A 399 42.94 0.46 4.72
N ALA A 400 41.72 0.55 4.16
CA ALA A 400 40.48 0.29 4.88
C ALA A 400 40.40 -1.15 5.43
N TRP A 401 40.91 -2.13 4.70
CA TRP A 401 41.00 -3.52 5.16
C TRP A 401 41.93 -3.67 6.36
N HIS A 402 43.10 -3.03 6.34
CA HIS A 402 44.04 -3.04 7.46
C HIS A 402 43.46 -2.40 8.73
N GLU A 403 42.67 -1.33 8.60
CA GLU A 403 42.03 -0.65 9.73
C GLU A 403 40.88 -1.45 10.36
N ARG A 404 40.19 -2.29 9.58
CA ARG A 404 38.97 -3.00 10.02
C ARG A 404 39.19 -4.16 10.98
N ASN A 405 40.43 -4.53 11.30
CA ASN A 405 40.77 -5.55 12.30
C ASN A 405 39.95 -6.86 12.11
N THR A 406 39.79 -7.30 10.86
CA THR A 406 38.94 -8.44 10.48
C THR A 406 39.72 -9.75 10.54
N GLY A 407 39.59 -10.47 11.65
CA GLY A 407 40.11 -11.85 11.78
C GLY A 407 39.40 -12.92 10.93
N SER A 408 38.64 -12.55 9.89
CA SER A 408 37.74 -13.47 9.16
C SER A 408 37.80 -13.44 7.63
N SER A 409 38.44 -12.46 6.97
CA SER A 409 38.48 -12.40 5.49
C SER A 409 39.86 -12.00 4.99
N THR A 410 40.37 -12.71 3.99
CA THR A 410 41.67 -12.41 3.37
C THR A 410 41.61 -11.11 2.56
N LEU A 411 42.77 -10.53 2.24
CA LEU A 411 42.83 -9.34 1.39
C LEU A 411 42.31 -9.62 -0.04
N HIS A 412 42.58 -10.81 -0.59
CA HIS A 412 42.10 -11.16 -1.93
C HIS A 412 40.57 -11.27 -1.98
N ASP A 413 39.95 -11.86 -0.95
CA ASP A 413 38.48 -11.92 -0.81
C ASP A 413 37.88 -10.51 -0.71
N HIS A 414 38.52 -9.63 0.06
CA HIS A 414 38.08 -8.26 0.25
C HIS A 414 38.12 -7.44 -1.06
N LEU A 415 39.23 -7.55 -1.80
CA LEU A 415 39.38 -6.93 -3.12
C LEU A 415 38.53 -7.63 -4.19
N GLY A 416 38.07 -8.85 -3.90
CA GLY A 416 37.29 -9.70 -4.80
C GLY A 416 38.08 -10.25 -5.98
N LEU A 417 39.40 -10.38 -5.83
CA LEU A 417 40.29 -10.93 -6.83
C LEU A 417 40.26 -12.46 -6.76
N SER A 418 40.21 -13.12 -7.91
CA SER A 418 40.48 -14.56 -7.98
C SER A 418 41.93 -14.86 -7.56
N GLU A 419 42.20 -16.11 -7.17
CA GLU A 419 43.56 -16.57 -6.84
C GLU A 419 44.59 -16.26 -7.93
N GLN A 420 44.19 -16.35 -9.21
CA GLN A 420 45.08 -16.05 -10.34
C GLN A 420 45.34 -14.55 -10.47
N GLU A 421 44.31 -13.72 -10.31
CA GLU A 421 44.44 -12.26 -10.33
C GLU A 421 45.29 -11.76 -9.16
N TYR A 422 45.08 -12.33 -7.98
CA TYR A 422 45.84 -12.00 -6.77
C TYR A 422 47.30 -12.46 -6.87
N ALA A 423 47.56 -13.67 -7.40
CA ALA A 423 48.93 -14.13 -7.65
C ALA A 423 49.65 -13.23 -8.67
N ARG A 424 48.94 -12.74 -9.69
CA ARG A 424 49.47 -11.79 -10.67
C ARG A 424 49.78 -10.44 -10.03
N PHE A 425 48.88 -9.95 -9.19
CA PHE A 425 49.08 -8.72 -8.40
C PHE A 425 50.37 -8.79 -7.57
N LEU A 426 50.59 -9.90 -6.86
CA LEU A 426 51.78 -10.09 -6.03
C LEU A 426 53.08 -10.23 -6.83
N ARG A 427 53.03 -10.85 -8.02
CA ARG A 427 54.22 -11.14 -8.84
C ARG A 427 54.64 -9.97 -9.72
N ASP A 428 53.68 -9.35 -10.40
CA ASP A 428 53.91 -8.40 -11.50
C ASP A 428 53.52 -6.96 -11.14
N GLY A 429 52.89 -6.75 -9.98
CA GLY A 429 52.50 -5.43 -9.45
C GLY A 429 51.25 -4.82 -10.09
N ASP A 430 50.93 -3.61 -9.61
CA ASP A 430 49.72 -2.83 -9.92
C ASP A 430 49.46 -2.68 -11.41
N ALA A 431 50.45 -2.22 -12.18
CA ALA A 431 50.30 -1.96 -13.62
C ALA A 431 49.90 -3.22 -14.41
N ALA A 432 50.41 -4.39 -14.02
CA ALA A 432 50.09 -5.65 -14.68
C ALA A 432 48.68 -6.15 -14.32
N LEU A 433 48.25 -5.96 -13.05
CA LEU A 433 46.88 -6.24 -12.64
C LEU A 433 45.90 -5.28 -13.36
N GLU A 434 46.22 -3.99 -13.41
CA GLU A 434 45.39 -2.98 -14.06
C GLU A 434 45.17 -3.32 -15.53
N GLN A 435 46.25 -3.57 -16.30
CA GLN A 435 46.14 -3.96 -17.71
C GLN A 435 45.31 -5.24 -17.90
N TYR A 436 45.48 -6.22 -17.02
CA TYR A 436 44.69 -7.45 -17.07
C TYR A 436 43.21 -7.17 -16.83
N LEU A 437 42.85 -6.45 -15.77
CA LEU A 437 41.46 -6.13 -15.46
C LEU A 437 40.82 -5.22 -16.53
N LEU A 438 41.58 -4.30 -17.13
CA LEU A 438 41.13 -3.50 -18.26
C LEU A 438 40.81 -4.37 -19.49
N SER A 439 41.58 -5.44 -19.73
CA SER A 439 41.34 -6.39 -20.83
C SER A 439 40.03 -7.17 -20.68
N LEU A 440 39.48 -7.24 -19.46
CA LEU A 440 38.20 -7.89 -19.17
C LEU A 440 36.99 -7.00 -19.47
N ARG A 441 37.19 -5.72 -19.80
CA ARG A 441 36.10 -4.77 -20.06
C ARG A 441 35.49 -4.99 -21.45
N ALA A 442 34.17 -4.90 -21.49
CA ALA A 442 33.36 -4.82 -22.69
C ALA A 442 32.35 -3.67 -22.57
N GLN A 443 31.88 -3.20 -23.72
CA GLN A 443 30.80 -2.22 -23.80
C GLN A 443 29.48 -2.93 -24.14
N GLN A 444 28.47 -2.74 -23.30
CA GLN A 444 27.11 -3.16 -23.55
C GLN A 444 26.25 -1.93 -23.80
N TYR A 445 25.69 -1.79 -25.00
CA TYR A 445 24.70 -0.74 -25.28
C TYR A 445 23.35 -1.12 -24.70
N PHE A 446 22.65 -0.13 -24.15
CA PHE A 446 21.33 -0.33 -23.56
C PHE A 446 20.41 0.88 -23.74
N ARG A 447 19.11 0.60 -23.66
CA ARG A 447 18.04 1.62 -23.61
C ARG A 447 17.12 1.35 -22.43
N ILE A 448 16.58 2.41 -21.85
CA ILE A 448 15.61 2.35 -20.76
C ILE A 448 14.27 2.88 -21.26
N TYR A 449 13.24 2.05 -21.13
CA TYR A 449 11.86 2.40 -21.44
C TYR A 449 11.02 2.38 -20.17
N GLN A 450 10.17 3.39 -19.99
CA GLN A 450 9.32 3.50 -18.81
C GLN A 450 7.87 3.82 -19.20
N PRO A 451 6.87 3.26 -18.49
CA PRO A 451 5.46 3.62 -18.71
C PRO A 451 5.24 5.13 -18.57
N ASP A 452 4.44 5.70 -19.47
CA ASP A 452 4.07 7.12 -19.46
C ASP A 452 2.95 7.37 -18.45
N VAL A 453 3.34 7.75 -17.22
CA VAL A 453 2.44 8.00 -16.08
C VAL A 453 2.03 9.47 -15.95
N SER A 454 2.09 10.24 -17.04
CA SER A 454 1.65 11.64 -17.05
C SER A 454 0.16 11.78 -16.71
N GLU A 455 -0.22 12.93 -16.15
CA GLU A 455 -1.53 13.15 -15.51
C GLU A 455 -2.72 12.63 -16.35
N GLY A 456 -3.49 11.71 -15.76
CA GLY A 456 -4.67 11.10 -16.39
C GLY A 456 -4.43 9.77 -17.11
N LYS A 457 -3.18 9.39 -17.38
CA LYS A 457 -2.80 8.09 -17.96
C LYS A 457 -2.14 7.20 -16.90
N ALA A 458 -2.97 6.65 -16.02
CA ALA A 458 -2.54 5.55 -15.16
C ALA A 458 -2.54 4.28 -16.02
N ALA A 459 -1.36 3.78 -16.40
CA ALA A 459 -1.27 2.43 -16.92
C ALA A 459 -1.48 1.47 -15.74
N ASP A 460 -2.52 0.63 -15.78
CA ASP A 460 -2.96 -0.26 -14.69
C ASP A 460 -1.90 -1.30 -14.22
N PHE A 461 -0.70 -1.24 -14.78
CA PHE A 461 0.46 -2.07 -14.44
C PHE A 461 1.69 -1.25 -13.98
N ALA A 462 1.63 0.08 -14.05
CA ALA A 462 2.75 0.96 -13.70
C ALA A 462 3.17 0.75 -12.24
N PHE A 463 4.48 0.68 -12.01
CA PHE A 463 5.10 0.42 -10.70
C PHE A 463 4.77 -0.96 -10.11
N GLY A 464 4.18 -1.86 -10.90
CA GLY A 464 3.91 -3.23 -10.52
C GLY A 464 4.88 -4.22 -11.19
N GLY A 465 4.98 -5.42 -10.60
CA GLY A 465 5.65 -6.55 -11.21
C GLY A 465 4.87 -7.16 -12.39
N ILE A 466 5.38 -8.25 -12.97
CA ILE A 466 4.81 -8.93 -14.14
C ILE A 466 3.38 -9.42 -13.89
N ARG A 467 3.04 -9.74 -12.64
CA ARG A 467 1.68 -10.13 -12.25
C ARG A 467 0.69 -8.97 -12.36
N ALA A 468 1.11 -7.75 -12.03
CA ALA A 468 0.27 -6.56 -12.21
C ALA A 468 0.02 -6.30 -13.70
N LEU A 469 1.05 -6.48 -14.52
CA LEU A 469 0.96 -6.46 -15.99
C LEU A 469 -0.10 -7.46 -16.51
N GLN A 470 -0.01 -8.72 -16.07
CA GLN A 470 -0.95 -9.78 -16.47
C GLN A 470 -2.37 -9.49 -16.00
N LYS A 471 -2.54 -8.97 -14.77
CA LYS A 471 -3.85 -8.59 -14.23
C LYS A 471 -4.48 -7.43 -15.01
N ALA A 472 -3.66 -6.54 -15.57
CA ALA A 472 -4.11 -5.49 -16.48
C ALA A 472 -4.46 -6.00 -17.90
N GLY A 473 -4.36 -7.32 -18.14
CA GLY A 473 -4.75 -7.97 -19.39
C GLY A 473 -3.62 -8.08 -20.42
N TYR A 474 -2.37 -7.83 -20.02
CA TYR A 474 -1.22 -7.86 -20.93
C TYR A 474 -0.30 -9.06 -20.63
N GLU A 475 -0.02 -9.88 -21.65
CA GLU A 475 1.00 -10.93 -21.56
C GLU A 475 2.43 -10.39 -21.65
N GLN A 476 2.60 -9.26 -22.34
CA GLN A 476 3.87 -8.60 -22.61
C GLN A 476 3.72 -7.08 -22.43
N PRO A 477 4.78 -6.35 -22.05
CA PRO A 477 4.67 -4.92 -21.80
C PRO A 477 4.19 -4.17 -23.05
N PRO A 478 3.07 -3.42 -23.00
CA PRO A 478 2.49 -2.79 -24.17
C PRO A 478 3.32 -1.57 -24.57
N ALA A 479 4.23 -1.74 -25.54
CA ALA A 479 5.20 -0.72 -25.90
C ALA A 479 4.61 0.66 -26.27
N SER A 480 3.37 0.74 -26.75
CA SER A 480 2.65 2.00 -27.00
C SER A 480 2.39 2.85 -25.75
N GLU A 481 2.39 2.24 -24.57
CA GLU A 481 2.24 2.89 -23.26
C GLU A 481 3.60 3.31 -22.65
N TYR A 482 4.70 3.01 -23.33
CA TYR A 482 6.06 3.29 -22.87
C TYR A 482 6.68 4.48 -23.60
N ALA A 483 7.60 5.14 -22.90
CA ALA A 483 8.50 6.13 -23.48
C ALA A 483 9.96 5.67 -23.32
N LEU A 484 10.76 5.86 -24.36
CA LEU A 484 12.23 5.81 -24.29
C LEU A 484 12.70 7.02 -23.49
N VAL A 485 13.35 6.76 -22.35
CA VAL A 485 13.82 7.82 -21.43
C VAL A 485 15.33 7.99 -21.46
N TYR A 486 16.08 6.97 -21.92
CA TYR A 486 17.54 7.02 -21.97
C TYR A 486 18.13 5.98 -22.92
N GLU A 487 19.27 6.31 -23.51
CA GLU A 487 20.12 5.43 -24.30
C GLU A 487 21.58 5.67 -23.91
N GLY A 488 22.34 4.59 -23.70
CA GLY A 488 23.75 4.73 -23.36
C GLY A 488 24.51 3.42 -23.39
N THR A 489 25.70 3.46 -22.80
CA THR A 489 26.63 2.33 -22.78
C THR A 489 27.02 2.00 -21.34
N LEU A 490 26.98 0.71 -21.01
CA LEU A 490 27.45 0.16 -19.75
C LEU A 490 28.83 -0.48 -19.99
N VAL A 491 29.80 -0.11 -19.16
CA VAL A 491 31.07 -0.84 -19.08
C VAL A 491 30.88 -2.03 -18.14
N CYS A 492 31.13 -3.23 -18.62
CA CYS A 492 30.91 -4.47 -17.89
C CYS A 492 31.96 -5.52 -18.25
N GLU A 493 32.02 -6.63 -17.53
CA GLU A 493 32.92 -7.74 -17.87
C GLU A 493 32.44 -8.49 -19.14
N VAL A 494 33.36 -8.92 -20.00
CA VAL A 494 33.07 -9.52 -21.32
C VAL A 494 32.05 -10.67 -21.22
N GLN A 495 32.24 -11.58 -20.27
CA GLN A 495 31.36 -12.73 -20.04
C GLN A 495 30.36 -12.52 -18.89
N GLN A 496 30.14 -11.27 -18.47
CA GLN A 496 29.27 -10.98 -17.34
C GLN A 496 27.83 -11.38 -17.63
N ASP A 497 27.23 -12.05 -16.66
CA ASP A 497 25.83 -12.45 -16.74
C ASP A 497 24.88 -11.25 -16.85
N ASN A 498 23.81 -11.41 -17.63
CA ASN A 498 22.82 -10.35 -17.85
C ASN A 498 22.17 -9.88 -16.55
N ALA A 499 21.96 -10.75 -15.56
CA ALA A 499 21.38 -10.35 -14.29
C ALA A 499 22.29 -9.35 -13.56
N ILE A 500 23.61 -9.52 -13.65
CA ILE A 500 24.57 -8.57 -13.05
C ILE A 500 24.58 -7.26 -13.84
N ARG A 501 24.60 -7.32 -15.18
CA ARG A 501 24.50 -6.12 -16.04
C ARG A 501 23.24 -5.30 -15.75
N LEU A 502 22.09 -5.96 -15.58
CA LEU A 502 20.81 -5.31 -15.26
C LEU A 502 20.85 -4.65 -13.88
N LYS A 503 21.46 -5.30 -12.88
CA LYS A 503 21.68 -4.70 -11.55
C LYS A 503 22.57 -3.47 -11.61
N LEU A 504 23.64 -3.48 -12.42
CA LEU A 504 24.51 -2.31 -12.61
C LEU A 504 23.75 -1.14 -13.25
N VAL A 505 22.94 -1.40 -14.27
CA VAL A 505 22.05 -0.36 -14.86
C VAL A 505 21.08 0.14 -13.80
N ALA A 506 20.36 -0.74 -13.11
CA ALA A 506 19.40 -0.33 -12.10
C ALA A 506 20.03 0.50 -10.98
N ALA A 507 21.21 0.11 -10.49
CA ALA A 507 21.95 0.85 -9.46
C ALA A 507 22.34 2.27 -9.93
N ARG A 508 22.82 2.40 -11.18
CA ARG A 508 23.21 3.71 -11.76
C ARG A 508 22.04 4.65 -11.97
N TYR A 509 20.87 4.12 -12.31
CA TYR A 509 19.66 4.91 -12.60
C TYR A 509 18.61 4.77 -11.51
N SER A 510 19.02 4.66 -10.25
CA SER A 510 18.14 4.70 -9.07
C SER A 510 18.67 5.66 -8.02
N GLY A 511 17.83 6.57 -7.52
CA GLY A 511 18.23 7.57 -6.53
C GLY A 511 18.69 8.88 -7.17
N GLU A 512 19.97 9.24 -7.03
CA GLU A 512 20.52 10.43 -7.70
C GLU A 512 20.73 10.12 -9.19
N LEU A 513 19.90 10.73 -10.03
CA LEU A 513 19.85 10.43 -11.45
C LEU A 513 20.82 11.33 -12.24
N PRO A 514 21.49 10.80 -13.29
CA PRO A 514 22.31 11.60 -14.19
C PRO A 514 21.53 12.74 -14.86
N ALA A 515 22.19 13.87 -15.15
CA ALA A 515 21.54 15.06 -15.70
C ALA A 515 20.95 14.85 -17.11
N ASP A 516 21.51 13.92 -17.87
CA ASP A 516 21.08 13.49 -19.21
C ASP A 516 20.03 12.38 -19.18
N TYR A 517 19.61 11.95 -17.98
CA TYR A 517 18.58 10.93 -17.80
C TYR A 517 17.19 11.57 -17.67
N HIS A 518 16.33 11.37 -18.68
CA HIS A 518 15.00 11.99 -18.74
C HIS A 518 13.88 11.14 -18.11
N GLY A 519 14.26 10.13 -17.34
CA GLY A 519 13.34 9.19 -16.70
C GLY A 519 13.22 9.37 -15.19
N ARG A 520 12.51 8.43 -14.56
CA ARG A 520 12.47 8.21 -13.10
C ARG A 520 13.39 7.06 -12.71
N SER A 521 13.63 6.84 -11.41
CA SER A 521 14.38 5.66 -10.95
C SER A 521 13.93 4.38 -11.65
N VAL A 522 14.89 3.55 -12.06
CA VAL A 522 14.62 2.20 -12.53
C VAL A 522 13.87 1.48 -11.42
N SER A 523 12.65 1.08 -11.74
CA SER A 523 11.65 0.60 -10.79
C SER A 523 10.77 -0.44 -11.48
N PRO A 524 9.95 -1.21 -10.73
CA PRO A 524 9.05 -2.18 -11.33
C PRO A 524 8.27 -1.56 -12.49
N SER A 525 8.02 -2.33 -13.55
CA SER A 525 7.49 -1.89 -14.86
C SER A 525 8.45 -1.23 -15.84
N THR A 526 9.70 -0.92 -15.44
CA THR A 526 10.74 -0.48 -16.38
C THR A 526 11.13 -1.63 -17.32
N VAL A 527 11.32 -1.32 -18.61
CA VAL A 527 11.89 -2.27 -19.59
C VAL A 527 13.30 -1.80 -19.96
N ILE A 528 14.28 -2.68 -19.80
CA ILE A 528 15.67 -2.45 -20.22
C ILE A 528 15.93 -3.27 -21.48
N GLU A 529 16.37 -2.60 -22.54
CA GLU A 529 16.83 -3.24 -23.76
C GLU A 529 18.36 -3.33 -23.72
N PHE A 530 18.91 -4.52 -23.93
CA PHE A 530 20.30 -4.71 -24.32
C PHE A 530 20.37 -4.99 -25.81
N PHE A 531 21.26 -4.28 -26.49
CA PHE A 531 21.47 -4.46 -27.93
C PHE A 531 22.95 -4.45 -28.26
N ASP A 532 23.29 -5.26 -29.26
CA ASP A 532 24.62 -5.42 -29.81
C ASP A 532 24.48 -5.92 -31.28
N GLU A 533 25.59 -6.25 -31.93
CA GLU A 533 25.59 -6.76 -33.32
C GLU A 533 24.85 -8.10 -33.46
N ASN A 534 24.75 -8.89 -32.38
CA ASN A 534 24.12 -10.20 -32.38
C ASN A 534 22.60 -10.15 -32.11
N GLY A 535 22.06 -8.99 -31.74
CA GLY A 535 20.62 -8.78 -31.63
C GLY A 535 20.18 -7.91 -30.47
N ARG A 536 18.90 -8.03 -30.11
CA ARG A 536 18.24 -7.24 -29.06
C ARG A 536 17.56 -8.15 -28.06
N ARG A 537 17.66 -7.82 -26.78
CA ARG A 537 17.07 -8.55 -25.65
C ARG A 537 16.38 -7.54 -24.73
N TYR A 538 15.20 -7.89 -24.22
CA TYR A 538 14.40 -6.99 -23.40
C TYR A 538 14.09 -7.63 -22.05
N PHE A 539 14.20 -6.84 -21.00
CA PHE A 539 14.03 -7.29 -19.63
C PHE A 539 13.08 -6.37 -18.88
N TYR A 540 12.03 -6.95 -18.32
CA TYR A 540 11.07 -6.26 -17.45
C TYR A 540 11.57 -6.28 -16.01
N CYS A 541 11.63 -5.11 -15.37
CA CYS A 541 11.94 -4.98 -13.96
C CYS A 541 10.72 -5.43 -13.13
N ASP A 542 10.89 -6.48 -12.33
CA ASP A 542 9.86 -7.09 -11.48
C ASP A 542 9.96 -6.65 -10.01
N GLY A 543 10.94 -5.80 -9.69
CA GLY A 543 11.28 -5.36 -8.33
C GLY A 543 12.19 -6.33 -7.59
N ASN A 544 12.72 -5.90 -6.43
CA ASN A 544 13.65 -6.69 -5.60
C ASN A 544 14.82 -7.30 -6.40
N ASP A 545 15.46 -6.50 -7.26
CA ASP A 545 16.55 -6.90 -8.17
C ASP A 545 16.23 -8.06 -9.13
N LYS A 546 14.93 -8.33 -9.37
CA LYS A 546 14.49 -9.33 -10.34
C LYS A 546 14.17 -8.69 -11.68
N PHE A 547 14.65 -9.35 -12.73
CA PHE A 547 14.41 -8.96 -14.12
C PHE A 547 13.97 -10.18 -14.92
N LEU A 548 12.92 -10.03 -15.70
CA LEU A 548 12.31 -11.12 -16.47
C LEU A 548 12.44 -10.85 -17.96
N PRO A 549 12.87 -11.83 -18.78
CA PRO A 549 12.92 -11.66 -20.21
C PRO A 549 11.51 -11.48 -20.79
N VAL A 550 11.34 -10.49 -21.67
CA VAL A 550 10.04 -10.13 -22.28
C VAL A 550 10.18 -9.87 -23.78
N LYS A 551 9.05 -9.87 -24.48
CA LYS A 551 8.93 -9.34 -25.84
C LYS A 551 8.51 -7.88 -25.76
N PHE A 552 9.19 -7.02 -26.51
CA PHE A 552 8.90 -5.60 -26.53
C PHE A 552 9.15 -5.03 -27.93
N SER A 553 8.29 -4.13 -28.38
CA SER A 553 8.36 -3.54 -29.72
C SER A 553 8.77 -2.07 -29.63
N PRO A 554 10.08 -1.74 -29.64
CA PRO A 554 10.54 -0.37 -29.38
C PRO A 554 10.02 0.67 -30.39
N LYS A 555 9.62 0.25 -31.60
CA LYS A 555 9.00 1.12 -32.61
C LYS A 555 7.65 1.73 -32.17
N LEU A 556 6.97 1.09 -31.22
CA LEU A 556 5.68 1.58 -30.70
C LEU A 556 5.86 2.51 -29.50
N ALA A 557 7.04 2.53 -28.87
CA ALA A 557 7.32 3.40 -27.75
C ALA A 557 7.52 4.85 -28.22
N LYS A 558 7.05 5.80 -27.42
CA LYS A 558 7.28 7.23 -27.68
C LYS A 558 8.73 7.58 -27.39
N ASP A 559 9.32 8.51 -28.15
CA ASP A 559 10.61 9.08 -27.80
C ASP A 559 10.39 10.34 -26.94
N LYS A 560 10.86 10.34 -25.68
CA LYS A 560 10.80 11.51 -24.80
C LYS A 560 12.10 12.31 -24.77
N ARG A 561 13.16 11.84 -25.45
CA ARG A 561 14.44 12.57 -25.54
C ARG A 561 14.34 13.85 -26.37
N GLU A 562 13.31 13.96 -27.21
CA GLU A 562 13.09 15.12 -28.10
C GLU A 562 12.23 16.24 -27.48
N ARG A 563 11.73 16.07 -26.25
CA ARG A 563 10.93 17.09 -25.57
C ARG A 563 11.76 17.81 -24.50
N HIS A 564 12.69 18.65 -24.94
CA HIS A 564 13.09 19.88 -24.26
C HIS A 564 13.73 20.85 -25.24
#